data_AF-A0A928NXA3-F1
#
_entry.id   AF-A0A928NXA3-F1
#
_cell.length_a   1.000
_cell.length_b   1.000
_cell.length_c   1.000
_cell.angle_alpha   90.00
_cell.angle_beta   90.00
_cell.angle_gamma   90.00
#
_symmetry.space_group_name_H-M   'P 1'
#
loop_
_entity.id
_entity.type
_entity.pdbx_description
1 polymer ?
#
loop_
_entity_poly.entity_id
_entity_poly.type
_entity_poly.pdbx_seq_one_letter_code
_entity_poly.pdbx_strand_id
1 'polypeptide(L)'
;MNVIEKLTEIAQNEPKVYEAGKRAGRDAFWDAFQVNGQRNDYAHAFRGPYWTDETFSPKYDLKGSSNTWEGYQEAFYKSGITNLKGILEKNNVRLITSDMVVMAGMFHGSKIEHLPEIDASSALKFDLTFYNMANIKDISLRGVRESCTFDRTFVLSSKIENLVLTDSVIGQDLSLGQAPKLSRNSIENVICCLSDTATGKTLTLSKEAVEAAFGSGNIQLSPSFDADFLANKGYTVTDNQDGSVTVSGGTETSVGYISFSPGALPQGTYELSHLETGEGAGVGLDVTIYDANGDSVSNFALHSGNKTSITIEEGYTLSLEIGPYGEYDNKIFKPTLNRLGWESLQDSKPNWTISLV
;
A
#
# COMPACT_ATOMS: atom_id res chain seq x y z
N MET A 1 61.10 18.23 -19.81
CA MET A 1 59.79 18.90 -19.86
C MET A 1 59.96 20.31 -20.38
N ASN A 2 59.49 20.61 -21.59
CA ASN A 2 59.57 21.93 -22.21
C ASN A 2 58.42 22.85 -21.71
N VAL A 3 58.48 24.15 -22.04
CA VAL A 3 57.50 25.14 -21.55
C VAL A 3 56.08 24.82 -22.03
N ILE A 4 55.92 24.26 -23.23
CA ILE A 4 54.63 23.88 -23.80
C ILE A 4 54.03 22.71 -23.00
N GLU A 5 54.83 21.69 -22.70
CA GLU A 5 54.42 20.53 -21.88
C GLU A 5 53.96 20.97 -20.47
N LYS A 6 54.65 21.92 -19.84
CA LYS A 6 54.23 22.49 -18.55
C LYS A 6 52.91 23.25 -18.63
N LEU A 7 52.72 24.07 -19.67
CA LEU A 7 51.48 24.82 -19.87
C LEU A 7 50.30 23.89 -20.17
N THR A 8 50.53 22.80 -20.92
CA THR A 8 49.52 21.76 -21.15
C THR A 8 49.15 21.04 -19.86
N GLU A 9 50.12 20.69 -19.01
CA GLU A 9 49.86 20.04 -17.73
C GLU A 9 49.06 20.95 -16.77
N ILE A 10 49.39 22.25 -16.70
CA ILE A 10 48.64 23.23 -15.89
C ILE A 10 47.20 23.34 -16.40
N ALA A 11 46.99 23.51 -17.71
CA ALA A 11 45.66 23.63 -18.29
C ALA A 11 44.80 22.36 -18.07
N GLN A 12 45.42 21.18 -18.06
CA GLN A 12 44.73 19.92 -17.75
C GLN A 12 44.41 19.76 -16.25
N ASN A 13 45.22 20.33 -15.36
CA ASN A 13 45.05 20.23 -13.92
C ASN A 13 44.16 21.34 -13.33
N GLU A 14 44.03 22.48 -13.98
CA GLU A 14 43.24 23.63 -13.52
C GLU A 14 41.77 23.28 -13.22
N PRO A 15 41.04 22.52 -14.08
CA PRO A 15 39.68 22.09 -13.75
C PRO A 15 39.61 21.22 -12.49
N LYS A 16 40.62 20.35 -12.26
CA LYS A 16 40.66 19.48 -11.08
C LYS A 16 40.90 20.29 -9.81
N VAL A 17 41.83 21.24 -9.85
CA VAL A 17 42.13 22.12 -8.71
C VAL A 17 40.93 23.00 -8.38
N TYR A 18 40.25 23.53 -9.38
CA TYR A 18 39.05 24.35 -9.21
C TYR A 18 37.91 23.55 -8.56
N GLU A 19 37.63 22.33 -9.03
CA GLU A 19 36.60 21.46 -8.43
C GLU A 19 36.98 20.98 -7.03
N ALA A 20 38.27 20.72 -6.77
CA ALA A 20 38.75 20.42 -5.42
C ALA A 20 38.54 21.61 -4.46
N GLY A 21 38.83 22.84 -4.91
CA GLY A 21 38.58 24.05 -4.15
C GLY A 21 37.10 24.27 -3.83
N LYS A 22 36.20 24.04 -4.81
CA LYS A 22 34.75 24.08 -4.58
C LYS A 22 34.30 23.04 -3.56
N ARG A 23 34.81 21.81 -3.65
CA ARG A 23 34.50 20.74 -2.68
C ARG A 23 34.96 21.13 -1.28
N ALA A 24 36.21 21.59 -1.13
CA ALA A 24 36.73 22.03 0.16
C ALA A 24 35.90 23.18 0.77
N GLY A 25 35.46 24.13 -0.06
CA GLY A 25 34.58 25.22 0.39
C GLY A 25 33.21 24.72 0.87
N ARG A 26 32.59 23.77 0.14
CA ARG A 26 31.33 23.15 0.56
C ARG A 26 31.50 22.35 1.85
N ASP A 27 32.57 21.56 1.96
CA ASP A 27 32.85 20.76 3.14
C ASP A 27 33.05 21.65 4.38
N ALA A 28 33.82 22.73 4.24
CA ALA A 28 34.03 23.72 5.31
C ALA A 28 32.71 24.41 5.73
N PHE A 29 31.82 24.70 4.78
CA PHE A 29 30.50 25.22 5.09
C PHE A 29 29.69 24.23 5.95
N TRP A 30 29.61 22.95 5.56
CA TRP A 30 28.84 21.96 6.30
C TRP A 30 29.47 21.62 7.65
N ASP A 31 30.79 21.58 7.75
CA ASP A 31 31.52 21.47 9.02
C ASP A 31 31.14 22.59 9.98
N ALA A 32 31.10 23.84 9.51
CA ALA A 32 30.69 24.97 10.33
C ALA A 32 29.18 24.93 10.65
N PHE A 33 28.32 24.72 9.64
CA PHE A 33 26.86 24.79 9.76
C PHE A 33 26.28 23.68 10.66
N GLN A 34 26.87 22.49 10.62
CA GLN A 34 26.48 21.34 11.45
C GLN A 34 27.32 21.23 12.73
N VAL A 35 28.21 22.21 12.98
CA VAL A 35 29.10 22.26 14.16
C VAL A 35 29.88 20.95 14.30
N ASN A 36 30.51 20.49 13.21
CA ASN A 36 31.23 19.21 13.13
C ASN A 36 30.39 18.03 13.66
N GLY A 37 29.11 18.00 13.27
CA GLY A 37 28.14 16.98 13.66
C GLY A 37 27.54 17.13 15.06
N GLN A 38 27.85 18.20 15.78
CA GLN A 38 27.31 18.46 17.12
C GLN A 38 25.98 19.20 17.11
N ARG A 39 25.54 19.73 15.97
CA ARG A 39 24.23 20.39 15.85
C ARG A 39 23.09 19.40 16.08
N ASN A 40 22.24 19.71 17.05
CA ASN A 40 21.11 18.88 17.50
C ASN A 40 19.74 19.53 17.30
N ASP A 41 19.68 20.65 16.57
CA ASP A 41 18.45 21.34 16.23
C ASP A 41 18.54 21.93 14.81
N TYR A 42 17.61 21.52 13.95
CA TYR A 42 17.48 22.00 12.57
C TYR A 42 16.13 22.68 12.33
N ALA A 43 15.46 23.17 13.37
CA ALA A 43 14.25 23.96 13.23
C ALA A 43 14.48 25.13 12.25
N HIS A 44 13.60 25.25 11.25
CA HIS A 44 13.67 26.21 10.14
C HIS A 44 14.96 26.21 9.29
N ALA A 45 15.88 25.27 9.48
CA ALA A 45 17.22 25.32 8.90
C ALA A 45 17.23 25.21 7.36
N PHE A 46 16.33 24.39 6.82
CA PHE A 46 16.22 24.10 5.39
C PHE A 46 14.92 24.66 4.77
N ARG A 47 14.43 25.76 5.35
CA ARG A 47 13.21 26.45 4.92
C ARG A 47 13.39 27.20 3.61
N GLY A 48 12.38 27.12 2.75
CA GLY A 48 12.24 27.93 1.53
C GLY A 48 12.85 27.30 0.28
N PRO A 49 12.56 27.88 -0.89
CA PRO A 49 12.73 27.20 -2.19
C PRO A 49 14.18 27.05 -2.65
N TYR A 50 15.14 27.63 -1.94
CA TYR A 50 16.55 27.68 -2.35
C TYR A 50 17.38 26.50 -1.84
N TRP A 51 16.83 25.73 -0.90
CA TRP A 51 17.32 24.39 -0.61
C TRP A 51 16.80 23.46 -1.69
N THR A 52 17.69 22.96 -2.53
CA THR A 52 17.39 22.09 -3.68
C THR A 52 18.27 20.85 -3.60
N ASP A 53 18.07 19.90 -4.50
CA ASP A 53 18.91 18.69 -4.60
C ASP A 53 20.40 19.01 -4.86
N GLU A 54 20.71 20.20 -5.39
CA GLU A 54 22.07 20.66 -5.66
C GLU A 54 22.71 21.39 -4.47
N THR A 55 21.92 22.14 -3.70
CA THR A 55 22.43 22.99 -2.60
C THR A 55 22.39 22.30 -1.25
N PHE A 56 21.52 21.31 -1.08
CA PHE A 56 21.44 20.50 0.13
C PHE A 56 22.38 19.29 0.05
N SER A 57 23.45 19.30 0.84
CA SER A 57 24.46 18.23 0.85
C SER A 57 25.08 18.06 2.24
N PRO A 58 24.28 17.65 3.25
CA PRO A 58 24.77 17.52 4.61
C PRO A 58 25.92 16.52 4.70
N LYS A 59 26.85 16.76 5.62
CA LYS A 59 28.03 15.91 5.88
C LYS A 59 27.85 15.03 7.13
N TYR A 60 26.98 15.46 8.05
CA TYR A 60 26.68 14.76 9.30
C TYR A 60 25.19 14.50 9.47
N ASP A 61 24.84 13.53 10.32
CA ASP A 61 23.46 13.21 10.71
C ASP A 61 22.66 14.47 11.10
N LEU A 62 21.43 14.52 10.63
CA LEU A 62 20.48 15.59 10.91
C LEU A 62 19.60 15.15 12.06
N LYS A 63 19.80 15.75 13.24
CA LYS A 63 19.06 15.41 14.46
C LYS A 63 17.94 16.40 14.70
N GLY A 64 16.72 15.90 14.80
CA GLY A 64 15.59 16.70 15.23
C GLY A 64 15.72 17.16 16.68
N SER A 65 15.09 18.29 16.99
CA SER A 65 15.06 18.84 18.34
C SER A 65 14.13 18.00 19.22
N SER A 66 14.55 17.70 20.45
CA SER A 66 13.69 17.08 21.47
C SER A 66 12.77 18.10 22.15
N ASN A 67 12.66 19.31 21.60
CA ASN A 67 11.88 20.37 22.21
C ASN A 67 10.39 19.99 22.27
N THR A 68 9.78 20.31 23.40
CA THR A 68 8.34 20.16 23.64
C THR A 68 7.59 21.47 23.42
N TRP A 69 8.30 22.53 23.02
CA TRP A 69 7.71 23.83 22.73
C TRP A 69 6.72 23.66 21.58
N GLU A 70 5.54 24.28 21.70
CA GLU A 70 4.44 24.16 20.72
C GLU A 70 4.74 24.77 19.34
N GLY A 71 5.99 25.15 19.09
CA GLY A 71 6.44 25.73 17.84
C GLY A 71 6.58 24.66 16.75
N TYR A 72 6.40 25.10 15.52
CA TYR A 72 6.61 24.26 14.36
C TYR A 72 8.10 24.00 14.13
N GLN A 73 8.46 22.77 13.81
CA GLN A 73 9.85 22.43 13.46
C GLN A 73 10.24 23.08 12.13
N GLU A 74 9.35 22.99 11.12
CA GLU A 74 9.54 23.60 9.79
C GLU A 74 10.93 23.38 9.16
N ALA A 75 11.63 22.30 9.53
CA ALA A 75 13.01 22.06 9.12
C ALA A 75 13.15 22.12 7.60
N PHE A 76 12.16 21.59 6.86
CA PHE A 76 12.10 21.56 5.41
C PHE A 76 10.88 22.33 4.85
N TYR A 77 10.31 23.26 5.61
CA TYR A 77 9.11 24.00 5.19
C TYR A 77 9.34 24.71 3.85
N LYS A 78 8.49 24.43 2.86
CA LYS A 78 8.58 24.97 1.48
C LYS A 78 9.95 24.75 0.82
N SER A 79 10.67 23.70 1.22
CA SER A 79 11.95 23.34 0.63
C SER A 79 11.79 22.99 -0.85
N GLY A 80 12.79 23.38 -1.65
CA GLY A 80 12.89 23.03 -3.07
C GLY A 80 13.50 21.64 -3.32
N ILE A 81 13.89 20.91 -2.27
CA ILE A 81 14.41 19.54 -2.34
C ILE A 81 13.31 18.62 -2.88
N THR A 82 13.65 17.77 -3.83
CA THR A 82 12.78 16.75 -4.43
C THR A 82 13.15 15.34 -3.98
N ASN A 83 14.45 15.04 -3.85
CA ASN A 83 14.94 13.70 -3.51
C ASN A 83 15.69 13.64 -2.18
N LEU A 84 15.02 13.99 -1.08
CA LEU A 84 15.65 14.02 0.25
C LEU A 84 16.27 12.66 0.62
N LYS A 85 15.51 11.56 0.46
CA LYS A 85 15.98 10.21 0.76
C LYS A 85 17.29 9.87 0.03
N GLY A 86 17.33 10.07 -1.29
CA GLY A 86 18.52 9.74 -2.08
C GLY A 86 19.74 10.60 -1.74
N ILE A 87 19.55 11.87 -1.35
CA ILE A 87 20.66 12.73 -0.92
C ILE A 87 21.27 12.22 0.39
N LEU A 88 20.42 11.87 1.36
CA LEU A 88 20.86 11.37 2.66
C LEU A 88 21.63 10.05 2.49
N GLU A 89 21.10 9.12 1.69
CA GLU A 89 21.76 7.84 1.37
C GLU A 89 23.11 8.06 0.68
N LYS A 90 23.16 8.90 -0.36
CA LYS A 90 24.39 9.23 -1.09
C LYS A 90 25.49 9.79 -0.19
N ASN A 91 25.10 10.59 0.80
CA ASN A 91 26.03 11.22 1.73
C ASN A 91 26.33 10.34 2.96
N ASN A 92 25.70 9.16 3.08
CA ASN A 92 25.76 8.31 4.28
C ASN A 92 25.38 9.09 5.55
N VAL A 93 24.32 9.88 5.46
CA VAL A 93 23.76 10.73 6.51
C VAL A 93 22.35 10.24 6.83
N ARG A 94 21.97 10.28 8.11
CA ARG A 94 20.61 9.94 8.56
C ARG A 94 19.84 11.18 8.97
N LEU A 95 18.53 11.14 8.76
CA LEU A 95 17.57 12.03 9.41
C LEU A 95 17.06 11.32 10.67
N ILE A 96 17.46 11.81 11.85
CA ILE A 96 17.16 11.21 13.15
C ILE A 96 16.02 11.99 13.78
N THR A 97 14.86 11.36 13.87
CA THR A 97 13.61 11.97 14.38
C THR A 97 13.08 11.30 15.65
N SER A 98 13.73 10.23 16.13
CA SER A 98 13.26 9.38 17.24
C SER A 98 13.00 10.14 18.54
N ASP A 99 13.72 11.24 18.78
CA ASP A 99 13.61 12.03 20.01
C ASP A 99 12.68 13.25 19.84
N MET A 100 12.11 13.47 18.65
CA MET A 100 11.27 14.62 18.36
C MET A 100 9.87 14.44 18.93
N VAL A 101 9.52 15.29 19.90
CA VAL A 101 8.19 15.28 20.52
C VAL A 101 7.16 16.02 19.65
N VAL A 102 7.58 17.09 18.98
CA VAL A 102 6.74 17.87 18.06
C VAL A 102 7.38 17.82 16.68
N MET A 103 6.68 17.26 15.69
CA MET A 103 7.11 17.24 14.27
C MET A 103 6.36 18.25 13.40
N ALA A 104 5.53 19.08 14.04
CA ALA A 104 4.57 19.93 13.36
C ALA A 104 5.24 20.78 12.26
N GLY A 105 4.65 20.75 11.06
CA GLY A 105 5.09 21.53 9.90
C GLY A 105 6.45 21.15 9.31
N MET A 106 7.09 20.06 9.75
CA MET A 106 8.48 19.73 9.38
C MET A 106 8.72 19.73 7.85
N PHE A 107 7.78 19.22 7.05
CA PHE A 107 7.90 19.11 5.59
C PHE A 107 6.85 19.92 4.82
N HIS A 108 6.04 20.71 5.53
CA HIS A 108 4.91 21.47 4.99
C HIS A 108 5.30 22.21 3.71
N GLY A 109 4.58 21.94 2.62
CA GLY A 109 4.71 22.66 1.36
C GLY A 109 6.02 22.40 0.61
N SER A 110 6.84 21.44 1.07
CA SER A 110 8.07 21.07 0.38
C SER A 110 7.79 20.34 -0.94
N LYS A 111 8.79 20.32 -1.82
CA LYS A 111 8.72 19.63 -3.11
C LYS A 111 9.12 18.15 -3.04
N ILE A 112 9.37 17.61 -1.84
CA ILE A 112 9.91 16.27 -1.63
C ILE A 112 8.92 15.21 -2.16
N GLU A 113 9.42 14.27 -2.95
CA GLU A 113 8.64 13.15 -3.51
C GLU A 113 8.75 11.87 -2.68
N HIS A 114 9.93 11.64 -2.08
CA HIS A 114 10.26 10.44 -1.33
C HIS A 114 10.97 10.81 -0.03
N LEU A 115 10.36 10.44 1.10
CA LEU A 115 10.97 10.62 2.41
C LEU A 115 11.78 9.39 2.82
N PRO A 116 12.87 9.55 3.59
CA PRO A 116 13.36 8.45 4.39
C PRO A 116 12.28 8.01 5.40
N GLU A 117 12.43 6.82 5.98
CA GLU A 117 11.57 6.43 7.10
C GLU A 117 11.69 7.46 8.24
N ILE A 118 10.54 7.92 8.74
CA ILE A 118 10.44 8.86 9.85
C ILE A 118 10.12 8.07 11.11
N ASP A 119 11.03 8.11 12.08
CA ASP A 119 10.81 7.53 13.39
C ASP A 119 9.96 8.49 14.24
N ALA A 120 8.70 8.15 14.43
CA ALA A 120 7.69 8.87 15.18
C ALA A 120 7.54 8.38 16.63
N SER A 121 8.45 7.53 17.12
CA SER A 121 8.31 6.85 18.41
C SER A 121 8.20 7.75 19.63
N SER A 122 8.65 9.00 19.57
CA SER A 122 8.46 10.00 20.65
C SER A 122 7.46 11.10 20.29
N ALA A 123 6.89 11.07 19.08
CA ALA A 123 6.06 12.15 18.59
C ALA A 123 4.70 12.19 19.31
N LEU A 124 4.32 13.39 19.72
CA LEU A 124 2.97 13.70 20.23
C LEU A 124 2.16 14.54 19.25
N LYS A 125 2.81 15.26 18.32
CA LYS A 125 2.15 16.14 17.36
C LYS A 125 2.75 16.01 15.96
N PHE A 126 1.93 15.58 15.00
CA PHE A 126 2.21 15.56 13.56
C PHE A 126 1.48 16.68 12.79
N ASP A 127 0.85 17.61 13.50
CA ASP A 127 0.04 18.67 12.90
C ASP A 127 0.77 19.39 11.75
N LEU A 128 0.11 19.50 10.60
CA LEU A 128 0.64 20.12 9.38
C LEU A 128 1.96 19.52 8.82
N THR A 129 2.46 18.38 9.35
CA THR A 129 3.79 17.85 9.00
C THR A 129 3.96 17.64 7.50
N PHE A 130 2.95 17.07 6.85
CA PHE A 130 2.93 16.82 5.40
C PHE A 130 1.91 17.71 4.68
N TYR A 131 1.52 18.84 5.27
CA TYR A 131 0.49 19.70 4.70
C TYR A 131 0.96 20.31 3.38
N ASN A 132 0.09 20.27 2.37
CA ASN A 132 0.33 20.84 1.04
C ASN A 132 1.62 20.33 0.37
N MET A 133 1.98 19.08 0.61
CA MET A 133 3.06 18.42 -0.11
C MET A 133 2.52 17.85 -1.42
N ALA A 134 2.27 18.71 -2.41
CA ALA A 134 1.62 18.34 -3.66
C ALA A 134 2.39 17.31 -4.53
N ASN A 135 3.62 16.96 -4.13
CA ASN A 135 4.50 16.03 -4.85
C ASN A 135 4.83 14.75 -4.06
N ILE A 136 4.50 14.67 -2.76
CA ILE A 136 4.85 13.50 -1.95
C ILE A 136 4.10 12.26 -2.45
N LYS A 137 4.84 11.17 -2.64
CA LYS A 137 4.29 9.87 -3.07
C LYS A 137 4.42 8.82 -1.98
N ASP A 138 5.60 8.75 -1.38
CA ASP A 138 5.96 7.69 -0.42
C ASP A 138 6.28 8.27 0.95
N ILE A 139 5.55 7.78 1.94
CA ILE A 139 5.71 8.12 3.36
C ILE A 139 5.82 6.82 4.15
N SER A 140 6.87 6.70 4.95
CA SER A 140 7.03 5.60 5.91
C SER A 140 7.20 6.17 7.30
N LEU A 141 6.29 5.82 8.21
CA LEU A 141 6.31 6.23 9.61
C LEU A 141 6.47 4.99 10.49
N ARG A 142 7.36 5.06 11.48
CA ARG A 142 7.53 4.02 12.49
C ARG A 142 7.17 4.53 13.87
N GLY A 143 6.49 3.73 14.68
CA GLY A 143 6.32 4.00 16.11
C GLY A 143 5.29 5.07 16.45
N VAL A 144 4.34 5.37 15.55
CA VAL A 144 3.25 6.31 15.88
C VAL A 144 2.49 5.80 17.11
N ARG A 145 2.27 6.67 18.09
CA ARG A 145 1.55 6.32 19.33
C ARG A 145 0.10 6.79 19.30
N GLU A 146 -0.73 6.12 20.10
CA GLU A 146 -2.16 6.40 20.21
C GLU A 146 -2.49 7.86 20.56
N SER A 147 -1.61 8.52 21.31
CA SER A 147 -1.74 9.92 21.73
C SER A 147 -1.31 10.95 20.68
N CYS A 148 -0.75 10.53 19.55
CA CYS A 148 -0.20 11.45 18.55
C CYS A 148 -1.31 12.13 17.74
N THR A 149 -1.28 13.46 17.64
CA THR A 149 -2.27 14.24 16.87
C THR A 149 -1.86 14.39 15.40
N PHE A 150 -2.86 14.50 14.52
CA PHE A 150 -2.68 14.59 13.06
C PHE A 150 -3.37 15.80 12.41
N ASP A 151 -3.52 16.93 13.11
CA ASP A 151 -4.31 18.04 12.58
C ASP A 151 -3.81 18.50 11.20
N ARG A 152 -4.69 18.41 10.20
CA ARG A 152 -4.43 18.77 8.80
C ARG A 152 -3.16 18.15 8.20
N THR A 153 -2.68 17.02 8.73
CA THR A 153 -1.36 16.46 8.38
C THR A 153 -1.21 16.17 6.89
N PHE A 154 -2.22 15.59 6.24
CA PHE A 154 -2.17 15.17 4.83
C PHE A 154 -3.03 16.04 3.90
N VAL A 155 -3.54 17.17 4.40
CA VAL A 155 -4.41 18.05 3.61
C VAL A 155 -3.61 18.65 2.44
N LEU A 156 -4.19 18.65 1.24
CA LEU A 156 -3.60 19.08 -0.05
C LEU A 156 -2.42 18.22 -0.54
N SER A 157 -2.26 17.00 -0.03
CA SER A 157 -1.19 16.06 -0.45
C SER A 157 -1.77 14.97 -1.36
N SER A 158 -2.19 15.37 -2.56
CA SER A 158 -3.00 14.54 -3.47
C SER A 158 -2.26 13.45 -4.24
N LYS A 159 -0.93 13.38 -4.12
CA LYS A 159 -0.11 12.38 -4.81
C LYS A 159 0.36 11.24 -3.91
N ILE A 160 -0.08 11.18 -2.65
CA ILE A 160 0.29 10.07 -1.75
C ILE A 160 -0.23 8.77 -2.37
N GLU A 161 0.71 7.89 -2.68
CA GLU A 161 0.46 6.55 -3.22
C GLU A 161 0.72 5.51 -2.14
N ASN A 162 1.81 5.68 -1.38
CA ASN A 162 2.21 4.76 -0.33
C ASN A 162 2.34 5.46 1.02
N LEU A 163 1.52 5.03 1.97
CA LEU A 163 1.65 5.36 3.39
C LEU A 163 1.82 4.06 4.17
N VAL A 164 3.01 3.87 4.73
CA VAL A 164 3.36 2.69 5.51
C VAL A 164 3.56 3.09 6.97
N LEU A 165 2.84 2.41 7.85
CA LEU A 165 2.89 2.51 9.30
C LEU A 165 3.43 1.19 9.85
N THR A 166 4.59 1.26 10.49
CA THR A 166 5.23 0.11 11.15
C THR A 166 5.25 0.34 12.64
N ASP A 167 4.98 -0.70 13.44
CA ASP A 167 4.95 -0.64 14.92
C ASP A 167 4.13 0.54 15.45
N SER A 168 2.99 0.81 14.82
CA SER A 168 2.23 2.04 14.98
C SER A 168 0.80 1.77 15.44
N VAL A 169 0.28 2.65 16.29
CA VAL A 169 -1.10 2.65 16.79
C VAL A 169 -1.67 4.05 16.69
N ILE A 170 -2.73 4.23 15.91
CA ILE A 170 -3.41 5.50 15.70
C ILE A 170 -4.61 5.58 16.65
N GLY A 171 -4.64 6.58 17.53
CA GLY A 171 -5.76 6.82 18.46
C GLY A 171 -6.47 8.16 18.29
N GLN A 172 -6.07 8.94 17.30
CA GLN A 172 -6.64 10.26 17.01
C GLN A 172 -7.25 10.29 15.61
N ASP A 173 -8.08 11.31 15.36
CA ASP A 173 -8.69 11.51 14.05
C ASP A 173 -7.61 11.63 12.97
N LEU A 174 -7.83 10.95 11.86
CA LEU A 174 -6.89 10.90 10.74
C LEU A 174 -7.65 11.17 9.44
N SER A 175 -7.19 12.16 8.68
CA SER A 175 -7.79 12.52 7.39
C SER A 175 -6.82 12.27 6.25
N LEU A 176 -7.21 11.34 5.38
CA LEU A 176 -6.62 10.98 4.09
C LEU A 176 -7.61 11.24 2.95
N GLY A 177 -8.67 12.02 3.21
CA GLY A 177 -9.73 12.32 2.24
C GLY A 177 -9.25 13.00 0.96
N GLN A 178 -8.09 13.65 1.00
CA GLN A 178 -7.48 14.31 -0.15
C GLN A 178 -6.31 13.52 -0.76
N ALA A 179 -6.20 12.23 -0.49
CA ALA A 179 -5.21 11.33 -1.08
C ALA A 179 -5.90 10.31 -2.04
N PRO A 180 -6.33 10.74 -3.24
CA PRO A 180 -7.08 9.89 -4.17
C PRO A 180 -6.27 8.73 -4.77
N LYS A 181 -4.95 8.76 -4.61
CA LYS A 181 -4.03 7.74 -5.16
C LYS A 181 -3.57 6.70 -4.13
N LEU A 182 -4.10 6.75 -2.92
CA LEU A 182 -3.66 5.89 -1.84
C LEU A 182 -3.85 4.42 -2.23
N SER A 183 -2.77 3.64 -2.15
CA SER A 183 -2.79 2.23 -2.54
C SER A 183 -3.63 1.39 -1.57
N ARG A 184 -4.12 0.24 -2.06
CA ARG A 184 -4.84 -0.75 -1.24
C ARG A 184 -4.05 -1.12 0.01
N ASN A 185 -2.77 -1.46 -0.15
CA ASN A 185 -1.90 -1.85 0.97
C ASN A 185 -1.80 -0.72 2.01
N SER A 186 -1.78 0.54 1.57
CA SER A 186 -1.76 1.69 2.50
C SER A 186 -3.07 1.82 3.25
N ILE A 187 -4.22 1.65 2.58
CA ILE A 187 -5.55 1.70 3.23
C ILE A 187 -5.66 0.57 4.27
N GLU A 188 -5.33 -0.67 3.89
CA GLU A 188 -5.34 -1.83 4.78
C GLU A 188 -4.40 -1.62 5.97
N ASN A 189 -3.17 -1.16 5.72
CA ASN A 189 -2.19 -0.89 6.79
C ASN A 189 -2.66 0.21 7.76
N VAL A 190 -3.23 1.31 7.25
CA VAL A 190 -3.80 2.37 8.10
C VAL A 190 -4.93 1.84 8.98
N ILE A 191 -5.85 1.06 8.40
CA ILE A 191 -6.98 0.48 9.14
C ILE A 191 -6.46 -0.49 10.21
N CYS A 192 -5.51 -1.36 9.89
CA CYS A 192 -4.89 -2.28 10.84
C CYS A 192 -4.21 -1.56 12.01
N CYS A 193 -3.64 -0.37 11.76
CA CYS A 193 -3.00 0.46 12.79
C CYS A 193 -3.99 1.28 13.64
N LEU A 194 -5.29 1.28 13.36
CA LEU A 194 -6.25 1.98 14.23
C LEU A 194 -6.32 1.29 15.61
N SER A 195 -6.34 2.09 16.68
CA SER A 195 -6.46 1.60 18.06
C SER A 195 -7.78 0.85 18.27
N ASP A 196 -7.70 -0.31 18.91
CA ASP A 196 -8.89 -1.09 19.30
C ASP A 196 -9.64 -0.47 20.49
N THR A 197 -8.97 0.41 21.26
CA THR A 197 -9.52 1.01 22.49
C THR A 197 -9.98 2.46 22.31
N ALA A 198 -9.51 3.16 21.28
CA ALA A 198 -9.96 4.52 20.99
C ALA A 198 -11.42 4.51 20.53
N THR A 199 -12.24 5.41 21.07
CA THR A 199 -13.68 5.52 20.73
C THR A 199 -14.02 6.92 20.23
N GLY A 200 -15.04 7.00 19.37
CA GLY A 200 -15.53 8.28 18.84
C GLY A 200 -14.55 8.98 17.90
N LYS A 201 -13.58 8.24 17.36
CA LYS A 201 -12.58 8.74 16.41
C LYS A 201 -12.99 8.49 14.97
N THR A 202 -12.46 9.30 14.06
CA THR A 202 -12.78 9.24 12.64
C THR A 202 -11.54 9.01 11.80
N LEU A 203 -11.60 8.02 10.92
CA LEU A 203 -10.73 7.90 9.75
C LEU A 203 -11.51 8.42 8.53
N THR A 204 -11.01 9.47 7.88
CA THR A 204 -11.55 9.94 6.60
C THR A 204 -10.68 9.46 5.45
N LEU A 205 -11.26 8.74 4.49
CA LEU A 205 -10.59 8.25 3.28
C LEU A 205 -11.15 8.93 2.04
N SER A 206 -10.35 9.01 0.98
CA SER A 206 -10.82 9.45 -0.32
C SER A 206 -11.72 8.38 -0.93
N LYS A 207 -12.92 8.75 -1.35
CA LYS A 207 -13.83 7.82 -2.05
C LYS A 207 -13.18 7.26 -3.32
N GLU A 208 -12.52 8.11 -4.09
CA GLU A 208 -11.80 7.74 -5.32
C GLU A 208 -10.72 6.69 -5.03
N ALA A 209 -9.92 6.88 -3.97
CA ALA A 209 -8.89 5.91 -3.59
C ALA A 209 -9.48 4.56 -3.19
N VAL A 210 -10.57 4.55 -2.43
CA VAL A 210 -11.24 3.32 -2.00
C VAL A 210 -11.86 2.59 -3.20
N GLU A 211 -12.55 3.30 -4.09
CA GLU A 211 -13.11 2.71 -5.31
C GLU A 211 -12.01 2.16 -6.23
N ALA A 212 -10.88 2.85 -6.35
CA ALA A 212 -9.72 2.38 -7.13
C ALA A 212 -9.04 1.15 -6.50
N ALA A 213 -8.90 1.12 -5.17
CA ALA A 213 -8.21 0.06 -4.43
C ALA A 213 -9.05 -1.22 -4.27
N PHE A 214 -10.37 -1.08 -4.15
CA PHE A 214 -11.30 -2.15 -3.82
C PHE A 214 -12.41 -2.35 -4.86
N GLY A 215 -12.23 -1.86 -6.10
CA GLY A 215 -13.22 -1.81 -7.18
C GLY A 215 -14.16 -3.02 -7.33
N SER A 216 -15.31 -2.78 -7.97
CA SER A 216 -16.52 -3.63 -7.99
C SER A 216 -16.30 -5.16 -8.01
N GLY A 217 -16.15 -5.73 -6.82
CA GLY A 217 -17.08 -6.66 -6.19
C GLY A 217 -17.36 -8.03 -6.82
N ASN A 218 -17.22 -8.28 -8.12
CA ASN A 218 -17.57 -9.56 -8.73
C ASN A 218 -16.50 -10.03 -9.72
N ILE A 219 -15.90 -11.18 -9.45
CA ILE A 219 -14.93 -11.85 -10.29
C ILE A 219 -15.68 -12.79 -11.22
N GLN A 220 -15.56 -12.54 -12.53
CA GLN A 220 -16.15 -13.42 -13.53
C GLN A 220 -15.44 -14.78 -13.52
N LEU A 221 -16.20 -15.83 -13.29
CA LEU A 221 -15.73 -17.21 -13.39
C LEU A 221 -15.93 -17.72 -14.82
N SER A 222 -14.93 -18.42 -15.34
CA SER A 222 -15.00 -19.05 -16.67
C SER A 222 -15.12 -20.56 -16.50
N PRO A 223 -16.23 -21.18 -16.93
CA PRO A 223 -16.36 -22.62 -16.87
C PRO A 223 -15.47 -23.31 -17.93
N SER A 224 -14.97 -24.49 -17.60
CA SER A 224 -14.19 -25.35 -18.49
C SER A 224 -14.54 -26.81 -18.22
N PHE A 225 -14.72 -27.59 -19.29
CA PHE A 225 -15.11 -28.99 -19.23
C PHE A 225 -14.75 -29.72 -20.52
N ASP A 226 -14.51 -31.03 -20.42
CA ASP A 226 -14.36 -31.92 -21.58
C ASP A 226 -15.75 -32.34 -22.08
N ALA A 227 -16.22 -31.63 -23.11
CA ALA A 227 -17.54 -31.86 -23.69
C ALA A 227 -17.69 -33.27 -24.30
N ASP A 228 -16.64 -33.82 -24.90
CA ASP A 228 -16.67 -35.14 -25.52
C ASP A 228 -16.74 -36.23 -24.45
N PHE A 229 -15.96 -36.10 -23.37
CA PHE A 229 -16.04 -37.00 -22.24
C PHE A 229 -17.44 -37.00 -21.61
N LEU A 230 -17.99 -35.82 -21.33
CA LEU A 230 -19.32 -35.68 -20.70
C LEU A 230 -20.44 -36.18 -21.62
N ALA A 231 -20.37 -35.91 -22.93
CA ALA A 231 -21.31 -36.44 -23.91
C ALA A 231 -21.29 -37.97 -23.98
N ASN A 232 -20.11 -38.59 -23.93
CA ASN A 232 -19.96 -40.05 -23.87
C ASN A 232 -20.54 -40.66 -22.57
N LYS A 233 -20.74 -39.85 -21.53
CA LYS A 233 -21.41 -40.23 -20.27
C LYS A 233 -22.90 -39.89 -20.25
N GLY A 234 -23.44 -39.36 -21.36
CA GLY A 234 -24.85 -39.01 -21.49
C GLY A 234 -25.21 -37.64 -20.94
N TYR A 235 -24.23 -36.78 -20.65
CA TYR A 235 -24.46 -35.39 -20.23
C TYR A 235 -24.35 -34.43 -21.41
N THR A 236 -25.22 -33.43 -21.44
CA THR A 236 -25.07 -32.23 -22.26
C THR A 236 -24.79 -31.05 -21.34
N VAL A 237 -23.69 -30.34 -21.58
CA VAL A 237 -23.31 -29.14 -20.81
C VAL A 237 -23.26 -27.93 -21.73
N THR A 238 -23.98 -26.89 -21.34
CA THR A 238 -24.02 -25.60 -22.05
C THR A 238 -23.40 -24.52 -21.17
N ASP A 239 -22.36 -23.84 -21.66
CA ASP A 239 -21.87 -22.61 -21.07
C ASP A 239 -22.83 -21.46 -21.40
N ASN A 240 -23.37 -20.81 -20.36
CA ASN A 240 -24.33 -19.72 -20.50
C ASN A 240 -23.65 -18.36 -20.73
N GLN A 241 -22.30 -18.29 -20.76
CA GLN A 241 -21.49 -17.09 -20.95
C GLN A 241 -21.64 -16.02 -19.86
N ASP A 242 -22.20 -16.38 -18.72
CA ASP A 242 -22.40 -15.51 -17.55
C ASP A 242 -21.72 -16.06 -16.27
N GLY A 243 -20.81 -17.01 -16.45
CA GLY A 243 -20.16 -17.76 -15.37
C GLY A 243 -20.99 -18.91 -14.81
N SER A 244 -22.13 -19.24 -15.42
CA SER A 244 -22.92 -20.43 -15.11
C SER A 244 -22.92 -21.44 -16.25
N VAL A 245 -23.23 -22.69 -15.92
CA VAL A 245 -23.44 -23.78 -16.88
C VAL A 245 -24.79 -24.42 -16.67
N THR A 246 -25.39 -24.91 -17.75
CA THR A 246 -26.61 -25.73 -17.73
C THR A 246 -26.26 -27.17 -18.07
N VAL A 247 -26.65 -28.13 -17.24
CA VAL A 247 -26.36 -29.57 -17.38
C VAL A 247 -27.67 -30.35 -17.48
N SER A 248 -27.74 -31.24 -18.47
CA SER A 248 -28.89 -32.13 -18.70
C SER A 248 -28.41 -33.56 -19.02
N GLY A 249 -29.22 -34.56 -18.66
CA GLY A 249 -28.94 -35.97 -18.88
C GLY A 249 -28.16 -36.65 -17.75
N GLY A 250 -27.53 -37.79 -18.06
CA GLY A 250 -26.77 -38.60 -17.12
C GLY A 250 -27.40 -39.95 -16.78
N THR A 251 -26.55 -40.94 -16.43
CA THR A 251 -26.97 -42.25 -15.92
C THR A 251 -26.14 -42.63 -14.71
N GLU A 252 -26.62 -42.25 -13.52
CA GLU A 252 -26.20 -42.52 -12.13
C GLU A 252 -24.71 -42.56 -11.71
N THR A 253 -23.70 -42.66 -12.58
CA THR A 253 -22.29 -42.75 -12.19
C THR A 253 -21.36 -42.14 -13.24
N SER A 254 -20.98 -40.87 -13.07
CA SER A 254 -19.86 -40.29 -13.81
C SER A 254 -18.93 -39.49 -12.90
N VAL A 255 -17.65 -39.46 -13.27
CA VAL A 255 -16.54 -38.83 -12.55
C VAL A 255 -15.95 -37.68 -13.39
N GLY A 256 -16.76 -37.06 -14.24
CA GLY A 256 -16.35 -35.86 -14.97
C GLY A 256 -16.43 -34.65 -14.06
N TYR A 257 -15.57 -33.65 -14.26
CA TYR A 257 -15.61 -32.39 -13.52
C TYR A 257 -15.89 -31.23 -14.48
N ILE A 258 -16.73 -30.30 -14.01
CA ILE A 258 -16.84 -28.96 -14.59
C ILE A 258 -16.07 -28.03 -13.67
N SER A 259 -15.01 -27.42 -14.17
CA SER A 259 -14.16 -26.50 -13.42
C SER A 259 -14.55 -25.05 -13.70
N PHE A 260 -14.53 -24.20 -12.69
CA PHE A 260 -14.76 -22.75 -12.82
C PHE A 260 -13.48 -22.02 -12.42
N SER A 261 -12.83 -21.37 -13.38
CA SER A 261 -11.59 -20.64 -13.12
C SER A 261 -11.87 -19.13 -13.00
N PRO A 262 -11.39 -18.48 -11.92
CA PRO A 262 -11.37 -17.02 -11.82
C PRO A 262 -10.22 -16.37 -12.61
N GLY A 263 -9.34 -17.16 -13.25
CA GLY A 263 -8.06 -16.68 -13.75
C GLY A 263 -7.10 -16.30 -12.61
N ALA A 264 -6.25 -15.30 -12.84
CA ALA A 264 -5.34 -14.80 -11.82
C ALA A 264 -6.09 -13.96 -10.78
N LEU A 265 -6.06 -14.39 -9.52
CA LEU A 265 -6.63 -13.64 -8.40
C LEU A 265 -5.53 -12.86 -7.68
N PRO A 266 -5.72 -11.55 -7.44
CA PRO A 266 -4.89 -10.82 -6.49
C PRO A 266 -5.05 -11.37 -5.07
N GLN A 267 -4.03 -11.18 -4.23
CA GLN A 267 -4.14 -11.45 -2.80
C GLN A 267 -5.34 -10.71 -2.19
N GLY A 268 -6.10 -11.38 -1.32
CA GLY A 268 -7.18 -10.77 -0.55
C GLY A 268 -8.26 -11.75 -0.15
N THR A 269 -9.29 -11.22 0.50
CA THR A 269 -10.46 -12.01 0.93
C THR A 269 -11.59 -11.89 -0.08
N TYR A 270 -12.28 -13.01 -0.32
CA TYR A 270 -13.37 -13.13 -1.27
C TYR A 270 -14.55 -13.84 -0.60
N GLU A 271 -15.77 -13.41 -0.90
CA GLU A 271 -17.01 -14.14 -0.63
C GLU A 271 -17.28 -15.07 -1.81
N LEU A 272 -17.23 -16.37 -1.57
CA LEU A 272 -17.64 -17.40 -2.51
C LEU A 272 -19.08 -17.81 -2.19
N SER A 273 -19.92 -17.88 -3.22
CA SER A 273 -21.26 -18.46 -3.11
C SER A 273 -21.54 -19.41 -4.26
N HIS A 274 -22.47 -20.33 -4.06
CA HIS A 274 -22.90 -21.28 -5.07
C HIS A 274 -24.43 -21.33 -5.11
N LEU A 275 -25.01 -21.24 -6.30
CA LEU A 275 -26.44 -21.39 -6.50
C LEU A 275 -26.72 -22.47 -7.54
N GLU A 276 -27.64 -23.36 -7.19
CA GLU A 276 -28.21 -24.36 -8.09
C GLU A 276 -29.69 -24.13 -8.32
N THR A 277 -30.12 -24.21 -9.58
CA THR A 277 -31.53 -24.19 -9.96
C THR A 277 -31.84 -25.34 -10.92
N GLY A 278 -33.11 -25.74 -11.06
CA GLY A 278 -33.53 -26.88 -11.89
C GLY A 278 -33.66 -28.21 -11.14
N GLU A 279 -34.07 -29.26 -11.85
CA GLU A 279 -34.37 -30.60 -11.29
C GLU A 279 -33.14 -31.53 -11.33
N GLY A 280 -33.04 -32.43 -10.35
CA GLY A 280 -31.91 -33.36 -10.16
C GLY A 280 -31.28 -33.27 -8.76
N ALA A 281 -30.42 -34.25 -8.43
CA ALA A 281 -29.74 -34.33 -7.13
C ALA A 281 -28.82 -33.12 -6.91
N GLY A 282 -28.86 -32.53 -5.70
CA GLY A 282 -27.97 -31.43 -5.35
C GLY A 282 -26.52 -31.92 -5.22
N VAL A 283 -25.57 -31.16 -5.74
CA VAL A 283 -24.14 -31.45 -5.60
C VAL A 283 -23.45 -30.31 -4.84
N GLY A 284 -22.33 -30.62 -4.19
CA GLY A 284 -21.47 -29.59 -3.62
C GLY A 284 -20.62 -28.95 -4.72
N LEU A 285 -20.30 -27.67 -4.56
CA LEU A 285 -19.15 -27.08 -5.23
C LEU A 285 -17.90 -27.47 -4.42
N ASP A 286 -17.03 -28.30 -4.99
CA ASP A 286 -15.75 -28.63 -4.40
C ASP A 286 -14.80 -27.45 -4.58
N VAL A 287 -14.33 -26.90 -3.46
CA VAL A 287 -13.46 -25.72 -3.42
C VAL A 287 -12.10 -26.15 -2.93
N THR A 288 -11.07 -25.94 -3.76
CA THR A 288 -9.68 -26.21 -3.38
C THR A 288 -8.81 -24.98 -3.57
N ILE A 289 -8.04 -24.62 -2.54
CA ILE A 289 -7.05 -23.55 -2.58
C ILE A 289 -5.67 -24.20 -2.59
N TYR A 290 -4.84 -23.82 -3.55
CA TYR A 290 -3.47 -24.27 -3.67
C TYR A 290 -2.50 -23.15 -3.33
N ASP A 291 -1.42 -23.48 -2.64
CA ASP A 291 -0.32 -22.55 -2.40
C ASP A 291 0.53 -22.31 -3.66
N ALA A 292 1.58 -21.50 -3.54
CA ALA A 292 2.49 -21.17 -4.63
C ALA A 292 3.29 -22.38 -5.16
N ASN A 293 3.36 -23.49 -4.43
CA ASN A 293 4.02 -24.73 -4.86
C ASN A 293 3.05 -25.69 -5.55
N GLY A 294 1.74 -25.39 -5.53
CA GLY A 294 0.69 -26.25 -6.03
C GLY A 294 0.17 -27.26 -5.00
N ASP A 295 0.51 -27.11 -3.72
CA ASP A 295 0.01 -27.96 -2.65
C ASP A 295 -1.35 -27.44 -2.15
N SER A 296 -2.31 -28.36 -1.96
CA SER A 296 -3.63 -28.01 -1.44
C SER A 296 -3.55 -27.60 0.03
N VAL A 297 -3.89 -26.36 0.33
CA VAL A 297 -3.90 -25.79 1.69
C VAL A 297 -5.29 -25.70 2.30
N SER A 298 -6.34 -25.76 1.49
CA SER A 298 -7.73 -25.82 1.95
C SER A 298 -8.58 -26.59 0.94
N ASN A 299 -9.46 -27.46 1.43
CA ASN A 299 -10.41 -28.22 0.62
C ASN A 299 -11.73 -28.39 1.39
N PHE A 300 -12.84 -27.94 0.78
CA PHE A 300 -14.17 -28.08 1.36
C PHE A 300 -15.26 -28.05 0.28
N ALA A 301 -16.42 -28.62 0.59
CA ALA A 301 -17.60 -28.56 -0.28
C ALA A 301 -18.55 -27.43 0.14
N LEU A 302 -18.90 -26.55 -0.80
CA LEU A 302 -19.88 -25.49 -0.63
C LEU A 302 -21.22 -25.91 -1.24
N HIS A 303 -22.24 -26.06 -0.39
CA HIS A 303 -23.57 -26.46 -0.83
C HIS A 303 -24.36 -25.28 -1.41
N SER A 304 -25.29 -25.58 -2.32
CA SER A 304 -26.18 -24.58 -2.93
C SER A 304 -26.88 -23.70 -1.89
N GLY A 305 -26.88 -22.38 -2.12
CA GLY A 305 -27.47 -21.36 -1.25
C GLY A 305 -26.55 -20.89 -0.12
N ASN A 306 -25.42 -21.57 0.13
CA ASN A 306 -24.47 -21.16 1.15
C ASN A 306 -23.44 -20.16 0.61
N LYS A 307 -22.88 -19.38 1.53
CA LYS A 307 -21.77 -18.45 1.30
C LYS A 307 -20.63 -18.76 2.27
N THR A 308 -19.41 -18.49 1.84
CA THR A 308 -18.23 -18.57 2.71
C THR A 308 -17.19 -17.53 2.32
N SER A 309 -16.37 -17.12 3.27
CA SER A 309 -15.22 -16.27 3.00
C SER A 309 -13.97 -17.12 2.78
N ILE A 310 -13.23 -16.84 1.71
CA ILE A 310 -11.93 -17.44 1.42
C ILE A 310 -10.86 -16.36 1.34
N THR A 311 -9.64 -16.67 1.77
CA THR A 311 -8.48 -15.78 1.64
C THR A 311 -7.51 -16.38 0.64
N ILE A 312 -7.08 -15.57 -0.32
CA ILE A 312 -6.05 -15.90 -1.31
C ILE A 312 -4.80 -15.14 -0.93
N GLU A 313 -3.69 -15.83 -0.69
CA GLU A 313 -2.37 -15.21 -0.47
C GLU A 313 -1.63 -14.99 -1.81
N GLU A 314 -0.50 -14.29 -1.75
CA GLU A 314 0.32 -14.09 -2.95
C GLU A 314 0.78 -15.44 -3.53
N GLY A 315 0.56 -15.62 -4.84
CA GLY A 315 0.91 -16.86 -5.56
C GLY A 315 -0.08 -18.02 -5.40
N TYR A 316 -1.13 -17.87 -4.59
CA TYR A 316 -2.12 -18.92 -4.40
C TYR A 316 -3.08 -18.99 -5.60
N THR A 317 -3.63 -20.17 -5.85
CA THR A 317 -4.63 -20.39 -6.90
C THR A 317 -5.89 -21.06 -6.34
N LEU A 318 -7.02 -20.84 -7.01
CA LEU A 318 -8.33 -21.34 -6.61
C LEU A 318 -8.87 -22.26 -7.72
N SER A 319 -9.21 -23.50 -7.35
CA SER A 319 -10.03 -24.40 -8.18
C SER A 319 -11.41 -24.54 -7.57
N LEU A 320 -12.42 -24.45 -8.44
CA LEU A 320 -13.83 -24.60 -8.11
C LEU A 320 -14.39 -25.68 -9.05
N GLU A 321 -14.82 -26.81 -8.51
CA GLU A 321 -15.19 -27.98 -9.32
C GLU A 321 -16.57 -28.50 -8.93
N ILE A 322 -17.32 -28.96 -9.93
CA ILE A 322 -18.59 -29.65 -9.72
C ILE A 322 -18.51 -30.98 -10.46
N GLY A 323 -18.73 -32.07 -9.73
CA GLY A 323 -18.96 -33.39 -10.31
C GLY A 323 -20.45 -33.62 -10.54
N PRO A 324 -20.95 -33.72 -11.79
CA PRO A 324 -22.30 -34.18 -12.04
C PRO A 324 -22.48 -35.66 -11.64
N TYR A 325 -23.28 -35.89 -10.60
CA TYR A 325 -23.65 -37.22 -10.08
C TYR A 325 -25.17 -37.41 -10.17
N GLY A 326 -25.60 -38.26 -11.10
CA GLY A 326 -27.01 -38.59 -11.29
C GLY A 326 -27.61 -37.98 -12.55
N GLU A 327 -28.94 -38.02 -12.62
CA GLU A 327 -29.72 -37.50 -13.74
C GLU A 327 -30.09 -36.04 -13.45
N TYR A 328 -29.83 -35.16 -14.42
CA TYR A 328 -30.17 -33.74 -14.37
C TYR A 328 -31.15 -33.39 -15.47
N ASP A 329 -32.12 -32.53 -15.16
CA ASP A 329 -32.96 -31.89 -16.16
C ASP A 329 -32.77 -30.37 -16.07
N ASN A 330 -31.96 -29.85 -17.01
CA ASN A 330 -31.64 -28.43 -17.14
C ASN A 330 -31.17 -27.80 -15.83
N LYS A 331 -30.33 -28.53 -15.09
CA LYS A 331 -29.75 -28.05 -13.83
C LYS A 331 -28.74 -26.95 -14.12
N ILE A 332 -28.89 -25.80 -13.48
CA ILE A 332 -27.96 -24.68 -13.64
C ILE A 332 -27.06 -24.62 -12.42
N PHE A 333 -25.76 -24.54 -12.65
CA PHE A 333 -24.75 -24.30 -11.63
C PHE A 333 -24.14 -22.92 -11.81
N LYS A 334 -24.22 -22.09 -10.76
CA LYS A 334 -23.75 -20.70 -10.79
C LYS A 334 -22.93 -20.38 -9.53
N PRO A 335 -21.63 -20.71 -9.52
CA PRO A 335 -20.73 -20.15 -8.52
C PRO A 335 -20.54 -18.66 -8.77
N THR A 336 -20.37 -17.89 -7.69
CA THR A 336 -20.04 -16.47 -7.74
C THR A 336 -18.88 -16.21 -6.80
N LEU A 337 -17.88 -15.48 -7.27
CA LEU A 337 -16.75 -15.09 -6.45
C LEU A 337 -16.71 -13.57 -6.37
N ASN A 338 -16.99 -13.03 -5.19
CA ASN A 338 -16.97 -11.60 -4.96
C ASN A 338 -15.76 -11.23 -4.14
N ARG A 339 -14.92 -10.29 -4.58
CA ARG A 339 -13.87 -9.80 -3.70
C ARG A 339 -14.53 -9.01 -2.58
N LEU A 340 -14.26 -9.36 -1.32
CA LEU A 340 -14.79 -8.61 -0.20
C LEU A 340 -14.26 -7.18 -0.29
N GLY A 341 -15.20 -6.24 -0.25
CA GLY A 341 -14.93 -4.82 -0.36
C GLY A 341 -14.36 -4.25 0.93
N TRP A 342 -14.18 -2.94 0.94
CA TRP A 342 -13.66 -2.20 2.10
C TRP A 342 -14.61 -2.25 3.31
N GLU A 343 -15.87 -2.69 3.14
CA GLU A 343 -16.84 -2.82 4.22
C GLU A 343 -16.38 -3.80 5.32
N SER A 344 -15.74 -4.92 4.95
CA SER A 344 -15.23 -5.86 5.97
C SER A 344 -14.05 -5.27 6.77
N LEU A 345 -13.28 -4.38 6.16
CA LEU A 345 -12.23 -3.64 6.87
C LEU A 345 -12.84 -2.61 7.82
N GLN A 346 -13.93 -1.95 7.43
CA GLN A 346 -14.69 -1.06 8.31
C GLN A 346 -15.25 -1.82 9.53
N ASP A 347 -15.87 -2.98 9.30
CA ASP A 347 -16.44 -3.79 10.37
C ASP A 347 -15.39 -4.31 11.36
N SER A 348 -14.13 -4.45 10.92
CA SER A 348 -13.01 -4.85 11.79
C SER A 348 -12.65 -3.81 12.86
N LYS A 349 -13.11 -2.55 12.73
CA LYS A 349 -12.83 -1.44 13.66
C LYS A 349 -14.12 -0.77 14.12
N PRO A 350 -14.98 -1.46 14.90
CA PRO A 350 -16.31 -0.98 15.26
C PRO A 350 -16.33 0.28 16.14
N ASN A 351 -15.21 0.59 16.81
CA ASN A 351 -15.07 1.78 17.65
C ASN A 351 -14.72 3.06 16.86
N TRP A 352 -14.48 2.92 15.55
CA TRP A 352 -14.10 4.00 14.65
C TRP A 352 -15.23 4.33 13.66
N THR A 353 -15.38 5.62 13.37
CA THR A 353 -16.14 6.06 12.20
C THR A 353 -15.20 6.10 11.00
N ILE A 354 -15.42 5.25 10.00
CA ILE A 354 -14.71 5.35 8.72
C ILE A 354 -15.61 6.06 7.72
N SER A 355 -15.19 7.24 7.26
CA SER A 355 -15.95 8.10 6.34
C SER A 355 -15.26 8.21 5.00
N LEU A 356 -16.03 8.19 3.91
CA LEU A 356 -15.54 8.48 2.56
C LEU A 356 -15.93 9.90 2.16
N VAL A 357 -15.00 10.64 1.54
CA VAL A 357 -15.23 12.01 1.03
C VAL A 357 -14.76 12.19 -0.40
#